data_AF-A0AAV3HGT3-F1
#
_entry.id   AF-A0AAV3HGT3-F1
#
_cell.length_a   1.000
_cell.length_b   1.000
_cell.length_c   1.000
_cell.angle_alpha   90.00
_cell.angle_beta   90.00
_cell.angle_gamma   90.00
#
_symmetry.space_group_name_H-M   'P 1'
#
loop_
_entity.id
_entity.type
_entity.pdbx_description
1 polymer ?
#
loop_
_entity_poly.entity_id
_entity_poly.type
_entity_poly.pdbx_seq_one_letter_code
_entity_poly.pdbx_strand_id
1 'polypeptide(L)'
;MNEYVYSARHNAFFPVDMIDKYKSEGWDLSDAKEVNQNIISEFMAEPPQGKIRIAGDDGLPAWADIPPPTHEELIEITESERQLLINQANEYMNSKQWPGKA
;
A
#
# COMPACT_ATOMS: atom_id res chain seq x y z
N MET A 1 -5.26 -2.48 27.67
CA MET A 1 -4.67 -3.64 26.96
C MET A 1 -4.47 -3.19 25.52
N ASN A 2 -3.34 -3.56 24.91
CA ASN A 2 -3.14 -3.26 23.50
C ASN A 2 -3.96 -4.26 22.68
N GLU A 3 -4.82 -3.76 21.78
CA GLU A 3 -5.70 -4.59 20.95
C GLU A 3 -4.97 -5.21 19.76
N TYR A 4 -3.79 -4.66 19.41
CA TYR A 4 -3.00 -5.07 18.27
C TYR A 4 -1.54 -5.31 18.65
N VAL A 5 -0.92 -6.22 17.91
CA VAL A 5 0.52 -6.42 17.85
C VAL A 5 1.02 -6.05 16.46
N TYR A 6 2.27 -5.65 16.35
CA TYR A 6 2.92 -5.39 15.08
C TYR A 6 3.97 -6.46 14.81
N SER A 7 3.92 -7.06 13.61
CA SER A 7 4.98 -7.95 13.11
C SER A 7 5.80 -7.17 12.08
N ALA A 8 7.10 -7.02 12.37
CA ALA A 8 8.09 -6.42 11.50
C ALA A 8 8.26 -7.23 10.21
N ARG A 9 8.22 -8.56 10.31
CA ARG A 9 8.33 -9.49 9.18
C ARG A 9 7.25 -9.26 8.13
N HIS A 10 6.02 -9.04 8.57
CA HIS A 10 4.89 -8.79 7.69
C HIS A 10 4.62 -7.30 7.48
N ASN A 11 5.38 -6.43 8.16
CA ASN A 11 5.15 -4.99 8.24
C ASN A 11 3.66 -4.65 8.45
N ALA A 12 3.02 -5.38 9.35
CA ALA A 12 1.57 -5.38 9.51
C ALA A 12 1.16 -5.48 10.97
N PHE A 13 -0.01 -4.91 11.24
CA PHE A 13 -0.66 -5.00 12.54
C PHE A 13 -1.67 -6.15 12.54
N PHE A 14 -1.66 -6.93 13.61
CA PHE A 14 -2.55 -8.06 13.81
C PHE A 14 -3.33 -7.88 15.11
N PRO A 15 -4.66 -8.07 15.09
CA PRO A 15 -5.46 -8.02 16.31
C PRO A 15 -5.11 -9.21 17.19
N VAL A 16 -4.91 -8.95 18.49
CA VAL A 16 -4.50 -9.95 19.49
C VAL A 16 -5.46 -11.14 19.49
N ASP A 17 -6.76 -10.88 19.41
CA ASP A 17 -7.81 -11.91 19.40
C ASP A 17 -7.75 -12.86 18.19
N MET A 18 -7.08 -12.48 17.11
CA MET A 18 -6.97 -13.29 15.90
C MET A 18 -5.58 -13.92 15.72
N ILE A 19 -4.61 -13.63 16.57
CA ILE A 19 -3.22 -14.12 16.43
C ILE A 19 -3.19 -15.65 16.31
N ASP A 20 -3.94 -16.37 17.15
CA ASP A 20 -3.95 -17.84 17.13
C ASP A 20 -4.50 -18.41 15.84
N LYS A 21 -5.47 -17.72 15.22
CA LYS A 21 -6.02 -18.09 13.91
C LYS A 21 -4.94 -17.94 12.83
N TYR A 22 -4.27 -16.80 12.77
CA TYR A 22 -3.19 -16.58 11.80
C TYR A 22 -2.07 -17.59 11.97
N LYS A 23 -1.64 -17.88 13.20
CA LYS A 23 -0.63 -18.92 13.49
C LYS A 23 -1.09 -20.31 13.02
N SER A 24 -2.37 -20.65 13.22
CA SER A 24 -2.94 -21.92 12.76
C SER A 24 -3.01 -22.02 11.23
N GLU A 25 -3.17 -20.90 10.54
CA GLU A 25 -3.09 -20.79 9.07
C GLU A 25 -1.65 -20.77 8.53
N GLY A 26 -0.64 -20.92 9.41
CA GLY A 26 0.77 -21.00 9.04
C GLY A 26 1.50 -19.66 9.00
N TRP A 27 0.91 -18.58 9.53
CA TRP A 27 1.61 -17.31 9.65
C TRP A 27 2.65 -17.34 10.78
N ASP A 28 3.88 -17.02 10.44
CA ASP A 28 4.94 -16.83 11.42
C ASP A 28 4.88 -15.42 12.02
N LEU A 29 4.27 -15.33 13.21
CA LEU A 29 4.13 -14.13 14.04
C LEU A 29 5.06 -14.16 15.26
N SER A 30 6.19 -14.88 15.19
CA SER A 30 7.16 -14.96 16.30
C SER A 30 7.79 -13.61 16.68
N ASP A 31 7.85 -12.71 15.72
CA ASP A 31 8.42 -11.36 15.85
C ASP A 31 7.37 -10.31 16.25
N ALA A 32 6.11 -10.71 16.43
CA ALA A 32 5.03 -9.81 16.76
C ALA A 32 5.25 -9.18 18.15
N LYS A 33 5.29 -7.84 18.20
CA LYS A 33 5.49 -7.05 19.41
C LYS A 33 4.22 -6.30 19.78
N GLU A 34 3.98 -6.18 21.07
CA GLU A 34 2.93 -5.29 21.56
C GLU A 34 3.26 -3.84 21.24
N VAL A 35 2.27 -3.13 20.71
CA VAL A 35 2.38 -1.73 20.29
C VAL A 35 1.36 -0.90 21.04
N ASN A 36 1.79 0.27 21.54
CA ASN A 36 0.87 1.17 22.23
C ASN A 36 -0.15 1.77 21.25
N GLN A 37 -1.23 2.33 21.80
CA GLN A 37 -2.28 2.95 21.00
C GLN A 37 -1.77 4.12 20.14
N ASN A 38 -0.76 4.87 20.61
CA ASN A 38 -0.19 5.97 19.83
C ASN A 38 0.46 5.47 18.54
N ILE A 39 1.26 4.40 18.60
CA ILE A 39 1.88 3.77 17.43
C ILE A 39 0.80 3.21 16.51
N ILE A 40 -0.23 2.57 17.06
CA ILE A 40 -1.36 2.08 16.25
C ILE A 40 -2.02 3.24 15.51
N SER A 41 -2.40 4.31 16.21
CA SER A 41 -3.07 5.47 15.61
C SER A 41 -2.20 6.21 14.59
N GLU A 42 -0.88 6.31 14.82
CA GLU A 42 0.04 6.96 13.89
C GLU A 42 0.27 6.13 12.62
N PHE A 43 0.48 4.83 12.76
CA PHE A 43 0.95 3.96 11.68
C PHE A 43 -0.15 3.14 11.00
N MET A 44 -1.36 3.08 11.55
CA MET A 44 -2.56 2.62 10.84
C MET A 44 -3.30 3.75 10.11
N ALA A 45 -2.97 5.01 10.39
CA ALA A 45 -3.51 6.15 9.66
C ALA A 45 -2.96 6.23 8.24
N GLU A 46 -3.45 7.20 7.47
CA GLU A 46 -2.96 7.49 6.14
C GLU A 46 -1.46 7.82 6.19
N PRO A 47 -0.62 7.18 5.35
CA PRO A 47 0.79 7.47 5.30
C PRO A 47 1.08 8.95 5.04
N PRO A 48 2.06 9.57 5.74
CA PRO A 48 2.50 10.91 5.42
C PRO A 48 2.93 11.02 3.95
N GLN A 49 2.70 12.19 3.33
CA GLN A 49 3.04 12.41 1.93
C GLN A 49 4.52 12.07 1.66
N GLY A 50 4.75 11.24 0.65
CA GLY A 50 6.09 10.82 0.24
C GLY A 50 6.74 9.77 1.15
N LYS A 51 5.99 9.19 2.10
CA LYS A 51 6.51 8.15 3.00
C LYS A 51 5.75 6.83 2.88
N ILE A 52 6.44 5.74 3.18
CA ILE A 52 5.91 4.40 3.33
C ILE A 52 6.24 3.86 4.72
N ARG A 53 5.32 3.05 5.28
CA ARG A 53 5.58 2.34 6.52
C ARG A 53 6.56 1.22 6.22
N ILE A 54 7.62 1.12 7.00
CA ILE A 54 8.60 0.03 6.97
C ILE A 54 8.71 -0.59 8.37
N ALA A 55 9.29 -1.77 8.44
CA ALA A 55 9.77 -2.31 9.70
C ALA A 55 11.09 -1.65 10.07
N GLY A 56 11.12 -0.94 11.20
CA GLY A 56 12.33 -0.36 11.77
C GLY A 56 13.25 -1.42 12.36
N ASP A 57 14.50 -1.04 12.62
CA ASP A 57 15.53 -1.92 13.21
C ASP A 57 15.17 -2.39 14.63
N ASP A 58 14.31 -1.64 15.32
CA ASP A 58 13.77 -1.99 16.63
C ASP A 58 12.59 -2.97 16.56
N GLY A 59 12.18 -3.38 15.36
CA GLY A 59 11.02 -4.26 15.12
C GLY A 59 9.68 -3.56 15.33
N LEU A 60 9.65 -2.24 15.36
CA LEU A 60 8.44 -1.42 15.37
C LEU A 60 8.23 -0.76 14.00
N PRO A 61 7.02 -0.27 13.69
CA PRO A 61 6.81 0.43 12.44
C PRO A 61 7.56 1.77 12.45
N ALA A 62 8.14 2.12 11.31
CA ALA A 62 8.78 3.40 11.07
C ALA A 62 8.36 3.95 9.71
N TRP A 63 8.42 5.27 9.54
CA TRP A 63 8.20 5.91 8.25
C TRP A 63 9.54 6.07 7.53
N ALA A 64 9.62 5.55 6.31
CA ALA A 64 10.74 5.80 5.40
C ALA A 64 10.27 6.60 4.20
N ASP A 65 11.17 7.39 3.61
CA ASP A 65 10.88 8.09 2.37
C ASP A 65 10.71 7.08 1.23
N ILE A 66 9.73 7.34 0.36
CA ILE A 66 9.52 6.55 -0.86
C ILE A 66 10.78 6.73 -1.72
N PRO A 67 11.48 5.64 -2.09
CA PRO A 67 12.62 5.77 -2.97
C PRO A 67 12.16 6.42 -4.29
N PRO A 68 12.99 7.29 -4.90
CA PRO A 68 12.64 7.83 -6.20
C PRO A 68 12.43 6.67 -7.17
N PRO A 69 11.38 6.71 -8.02
CA PRO A 69 11.13 5.67 -8.99
C PRO A 69 12.36 5.51 -9.88
N THR A 70 12.67 4.25 -10.19
CA THR A 70 13.74 3.89 -11.10
C THR A 70 13.44 4.39 -12.52
N HIS A 71 14.47 4.42 -13.39
CA HIS A 71 14.27 4.86 -14.78
C HIS A 71 13.26 3.98 -15.53
N GLU A 72 13.25 2.68 -15.28
CA GLU A 72 12.30 1.74 -15.88
C GLU A 72 10.87 2.00 -15.40
N GLU A 73 10.67 2.19 -14.08
CA GLU A 73 9.36 2.57 -13.53
C GLU A 73 8.87 3.92 -14.09
N LEU A 74 9.77 4.90 -14.27
CA LEU A 74 9.44 6.18 -14.90
C LEU A 74 8.98 6.01 -16.35
N ILE A 75 9.61 5.12 -17.12
CA ILE A 75 9.20 4.80 -18.48
C ILE A 75 7.79 4.19 -18.46
N GLU A 76 7.54 3.22 -17.59
CA GLU A 76 6.23 2.55 -17.48
C GLU A 76 5.11 3.51 -17.07
N ILE A 77 5.38 4.41 -16.12
CA ILE A 77 4.44 5.48 -15.73
C ILE A 77 4.15 6.37 -16.95
N THR A 78 5.18 6.82 -17.65
CA THR A 78 5.03 7.71 -18.83
C THR A 78 4.27 7.01 -19.96
N GLU A 79 4.54 5.74 -20.21
CA GLU A 79 3.85 4.95 -21.24
C GLU A 79 2.39 4.72 -20.87
N SER A 80 2.10 4.45 -19.61
CA SER A 80 0.73 4.29 -19.08
C SER A 80 -0.06 5.58 -19.21
N GLU A 81 0.53 6.73 -18.86
CA GLU A 81 -0.07 8.06 -19.05
C GLU A 81 -0.33 8.36 -20.53
N ARG A 82 0.66 8.07 -21.39
CA ARG A 82 0.50 8.23 -22.84
C ARG A 82 -0.66 7.39 -23.36
N GLN A 83 -0.78 6.13 -22.94
CA GLN A 83 -1.88 5.27 -23.37
C GLN A 83 -3.23 5.73 -22.83
N LEU A 84 -3.29 6.19 -21.58
CA LEU A 84 -4.51 6.77 -21.00
C LEU A 84 -5.01 7.95 -21.83
N LEU A 85 -4.11 8.87 -22.19
CA LEU A 85 -4.46 10.05 -22.99
C LEU A 85 -4.93 9.67 -24.41
N ILE A 86 -4.28 8.67 -25.04
CA ILE A 86 -4.72 8.14 -26.34
C ILE A 86 -6.11 7.54 -26.23
N ASN A 87 -6.37 6.74 -25.19
CA ASN A 87 -7.67 6.12 -24.97
C ASN A 87 -8.77 7.17 -24.74
N GLN A 88 -8.51 8.16 -23.89
CA GLN A 88 -9.45 9.27 -23.66
C GLN A 88 -9.76 10.04 -24.95
N ALA A 89 -8.76 10.30 -25.79
CA ALA A 89 -8.96 10.95 -27.08
C ALA A 89 -9.81 10.08 -28.02
N ASN A 90 -9.53 8.77 -28.08
CA ASN A 90 -10.30 7.82 -28.89
C ASN A 90 -11.75 7.72 -28.42
N GLU A 91 -11.99 7.62 -27.12
CA GLU A 91 -13.33 7.62 -26.54
C GLU A 91 -14.07 8.92 -26.88
N TYR A 92 -13.41 10.07 -26.75
CA TYR A 92 -13.98 11.35 -27.11
C TYR A 92 -14.36 11.40 -28.60
N MET A 93 -13.46 11.02 -29.50
CA MET A 93 -13.73 11.00 -30.95
C MET A 93 -14.89 10.04 -31.29
N ASN A 94 -14.90 8.84 -30.74
CA ASN A 94 -15.98 7.87 -30.93
C ASN A 94 -17.32 8.38 -30.40
N SER A 95 -17.32 9.08 -29.25
CA SER A 95 -18.54 9.68 -28.69
C SER A 95 -19.14 10.81 -29.55
N LYS A 96 -18.32 11.41 -30.43
CA LYS A 96 -18.72 12.47 -31.37
C LYS A 96 -18.94 11.96 -32.79
N GLN A 97 -18.66 10.69 -33.04
CA GLN A 97 -18.94 10.06 -34.32
C GLN A 97 -20.44 9.76 -34.41
N TRP A 98 -21.15 10.43 -35.31
CA TRP A 98 -22.55 10.08 -35.57
C TRP A 98 -22.63 8.66 -36.12
N PRO A 99 -23.61 7.83 -35.68
CA PRO A 99 -23.86 6.57 -36.34
C PRO A 99 -24.20 6.92 -37.79
N GLY A 100 -23.32 6.51 -38.71
CA GLY A 100 -23.56 6.73 -40.13
C GLY A 100 -24.95 6.24 -40.48
N LYS A 101 -25.74 7.09 -41.15
CA LYS A 101 -27.03 6.71 -41.74
C LYS A 101 -26.82 5.42 -42.55
N ALA A 102 -27.30 4.31 -42.02
CA ALA A 102 -27.70 3.16 -42.82
C ALA A 102 -29.00 3.50 -43.56
#